data_AF-A0A3D1QRL9-F1
#
_entry.id   AF-A0A3D1QRL9-F1
#
_cell.length_a   1.000
_cell.length_b   1.000
_cell.length_c   1.000
_cell.angle_alpha   90.00
_cell.angle_beta   90.00
_cell.angle_gamma   90.00
#
_symmetry.space_group_name_H-M   'P 1'
#
loop_
_entity.id
_entity.type
_entity.pdbx_description
1 polymer ?
#
loop_
_entity_poly.entity_id
_entity_poly.type
_entity_poly.pdbx_seq_one_letter_code
_entity_poly.pdbx_strand_id
1 'polypeptide(L)'
;PDFAGGKPPKVVARLRVPAQAEGLLDVADVGLAYLDVTRGRAPGMAQLSVKTSVTSDARLAVEKRDKDVAATAAHANALKVLRNAGISYSQGQRDQAAQYVKQAEAELRKAEAEFGPSDEFKQILGEAQVFEKSLQAPPSSAAGARAAKRVHSFSNTAR
;
A
#
# COMPACT_ATOMS: atom_id res chain seq x y z
N PRO A 1 -25.76 -9.03 4.28
CA PRO A 1 -24.41 -8.58 3.88
C PRO A 1 -24.53 -7.33 3.01
N ASP A 2 -24.10 -6.20 3.55
CA ASP A 2 -24.13 -4.91 2.86
C ASP A 2 -22.91 -4.82 1.93
N PHE A 3 -23.13 -5.10 0.65
CA PHE A 3 -22.09 -5.07 -0.38
C PHE A 3 -21.95 -3.69 -1.05
N ALA A 4 -22.74 -2.69 -0.64
CA ALA A 4 -22.94 -1.46 -1.41
C ALA A 4 -22.26 -0.20 -0.84
N GLY A 5 -21.63 -0.26 0.34
CA GLY A 5 -21.17 0.95 1.05
C GLY A 5 -19.67 1.29 0.99
N GLY A 6 -18.83 0.48 0.35
CA GLY A 6 -17.37 0.62 0.40
C GLY A 6 -16.71 1.11 -0.89
N LYS A 7 -15.61 1.86 -0.79
CA LYS A 7 -14.66 2.00 -1.92
C LYS A 7 -14.24 0.60 -2.36
N PRO A 8 -14.19 0.29 -3.67
CA PRO A 8 -13.74 -1.01 -4.13
C PRO A 8 -12.30 -1.25 -3.64
N PRO A 9 -11.99 -2.44 -3.09
CA PRO A 9 -10.65 -2.75 -2.64
C PRO A 9 -9.69 -2.72 -3.84
N LYS A 10 -8.55 -2.05 -3.67
CA LYS A 10 -7.48 -1.97 -4.68
C LYS A 10 -6.35 -2.90 -4.27
N VAL A 11 -5.93 -3.76 -5.20
CA VAL A 11 -4.71 -4.57 -5.05
C VAL A 11 -3.59 -3.90 -5.84
N VAL A 12 -2.45 -3.67 -5.20
CA VAL A 12 -1.28 -3.07 -5.82
C VAL A 12 -0.15 -4.09 -5.86
N ALA A 13 0.38 -4.34 -7.05
CA ALA A 13 1.51 -5.23 -7.27
C ALA A 13 2.69 -4.45 -7.85
N ARG A 14 3.90 -4.76 -7.35
CA ARG A 14 5.15 -4.26 -7.93
C ARG A 14 5.81 -5.38 -8.71
N LEU A 15 5.94 -5.19 -10.02
CA LEU A 15 6.61 -6.13 -10.92
C LEU A 15 8.00 -5.58 -11.27
N ARG A 16 9.01 -6.44 -11.33
CA ARG A 16 10.32 -6.11 -11.88
C ARG A 16 10.40 -6.72 -13.26
N VAL A 17 10.55 -5.87 -14.27
CA VAL A 17 10.59 -6.28 -15.67
C VAL A 17 12.01 -6.07 -16.19
N PRO A 18 12.67 -7.09 -16.76
CA PRO A 18 13.97 -6.91 -17.40
C PRO A 18 13.82 -6.01 -18.64
N ALA A 19 14.73 -5.06 -18.81
CA ALA A 19 14.67 -4.04 -19.87
C ALA A 19 15.01 -4.58 -21.28
N GLN A 20 14.87 -5.89 -21.52
CA GLN A 20 15.35 -6.70 -22.66
C GLN A 20 15.69 -5.90 -23.93
N ALA A 21 14.85 -5.96 -24.97
CA ALA A 21 14.95 -5.16 -26.18
C ALA A 21 13.83 -4.11 -26.16
N GLU A 22 14.03 -3.00 -26.87
CA GLU A 22 12.99 -2.01 -27.04
C GLU A 22 11.74 -2.60 -27.69
N GLY A 23 10.57 -2.09 -27.32
CA GLY A 23 9.28 -2.51 -27.84
C GLY A 23 8.28 -2.96 -26.78
N LEU A 24 7.19 -3.55 -27.23
CA LEU A 24 6.11 -4.01 -26.36
C LEU A 24 6.44 -5.39 -25.77
N LEU A 25 6.26 -5.52 -24.46
CA LEU A 25 6.47 -6.76 -23.73
C LEU A 25 5.22 -7.11 -22.92
N ASP A 26 4.78 -8.36 -23.03
CA ASP A 26 3.77 -8.93 -22.14
C ASP A 26 4.43 -9.23 -20.79
N VAL A 27 3.90 -8.61 -19.72
CA VAL A 27 4.53 -8.65 -18.39
C VAL A 27 3.89 -9.70 -17.51
N ALA A 28 2.56 -9.75 -17.46
CA ALA A 28 1.84 -10.68 -16.60
C ALA A 28 0.38 -10.84 -17.03
N ASP A 29 -0.17 -12.03 -16.82
CA ASP A 29 -1.60 -12.29 -16.83
C ASP A 29 -2.07 -12.54 -15.40
N VAL A 30 -3.11 -11.83 -14.96
CA VAL A 30 -3.67 -11.91 -13.61
C VAL A 30 -5.10 -12.40 -13.71
N GLY A 31 -5.38 -13.54 -13.08
CA GLY A 31 -6.72 -14.10 -12.95
C GLY A 31 -7.27 -13.94 -11.53
N LEU A 32 -8.53 -13.52 -11.42
CA LEU A 32 -9.30 -13.53 -10.18
C LEU A 32 -10.46 -14.50 -10.32
N ALA A 33 -10.37 -15.65 -9.64
CA ALA A 33 -11.50 -16.54 -9.46
C ALA A 33 -12.36 -16.06 -8.28
N TYR A 34 -13.68 -16.06 -8.44
CA TYR A 34 -14.61 -15.59 -7.41
C TYR A 34 -15.92 -16.38 -7.41
N LEU A 35 -16.72 -16.24 -6.36
CA LEU A 35 -18.10 -16.74 -6.30
C LEU A 35 -19.05 -15.54 -6.41
N ASP A 36 -19.89 -15.54 -7.44
CA ASP A 36 -20.81 -14.43 -7.71
C ASP A 36 -22.07 -14.55 -6.84
N VAL A 37 -22.12 -13.77 -5.76
CA VAL A 37 -23.25 -13.74 -4.84
C VAL A 37 -24.54 -13.23 -5.49
N THR A 38 -24.47 -12.46 -6.57
CA THR A 38 -25.64 -11.98 -7.31
C THR A 38 -26.23 -13.06 -8.23
N ARG A 39 -25.41 -14.07 -8.58
CA ARG A 39 -25.78 -15.22 -9.40
C ARG A 39 -25.77 -16.53 -8.60
N GLY A 40 -26.31 -16.50 -7.38
CA GLY A 40 -26.47 -17.71 -6.56
C GLY A 40 -25.16 -18.39 -6.16
N ARG A 41 -24.06 -17.63 -6.02
CA ARG A 41 -22.70 -18.11 -5.74
C ARG A 41 -22.10 -18.97 -6.87
N ALA A 42 -22.50 -18.74 -8.12
CA ALA A 42 -21.86 -19.38 -9.26
C ALA A 42 -20.36 -19.00 -9.35
N PRO A 43 -19.46 -19.92 -9.72
CA PRO A 43 -18.06 -19.59 -10.00
C PRO A 43 -17.95 -18.58 -11.15
N GLY A 44 -17.08 -17.58 -10.97
CA GLY A 44 -16.72 -16.58 -11.96
C GLY A 44 -15.21 -16.42 -12.05
N MET A 45 -14.75 -15.89 -13.19
CA MET A 45 -13.35 -15.56 -13.41
C MET A 45 -13.24 -14.21 -14.11
N ALA A 46 -12.38 -13.34 -13.58
CA ALA A 46 -11.94 -12.12 -14.25
C ALA A 46 -10.47 -12.27 -14.63
N GLN A 47 -10.07 -11.71 -15.77
CA GLN A 47 -8.69 -11.75 -16.25
C GLN A 47 -8.23 -10.35 -16.65
N LEU A 48 -6.96 -10.06 -16.38
CA LEU A 48 -6.27 -8.83 -16.74
C LEU A 48 -4.89 -9.17 -17.29
N SER A 49 -4.55 -8.65 -18.46
CA SER A 49 -3.20 -8.74 -19.02
C SER A 49 -2.48 -7.41 -18.85
N VAL A 50 -1.26 -7.45 -18.37
CA VAL A 50 -0.39 -6.28 -18.17
C VAL A 50 0.69 -6.31 -19.25
N LYS A 51 0.76 -5.23 -20.02
CA LYS A 51 1.80 -5.00 -21.04
C LYS A 51 2.62 -3.77 -20.68
N THR A 52 3.86 -3.73 -21.12
CA THR A 52 4.73 -2.56 -20.97
C THR A 52 5.44 -2.25 -22.28
N SER A 53 5.92 -1.01 -22.40
CA SER A 53 6.77 -0.58 -23.52
C SER A 53 8.16 -0.28 -22.98
N VAL A 54 9.17 -0.94 -23.55
CA VAL A 54 10.57 -0.75 -23.22
C VAL A 54 11.17 0.28 -24.19
N THR A 55 11.83 1.31 -23.66
CA THR A 55 12.48 2.36 -24.44
C THR A 55 13.83 2.73 -23.82
N SER A 56 14.82 3.07 -24.65
CA SER A 56 16.10 3.66 -24.22
C SER A 56 16.00 5.13 -23.85
N ASP A 57 14.90 5.82 -24.20
CA ASP A 57 14.68 7.21 -23.80
C ASP A 57 14.20 7.27 -22.34
N ALA A 58 15.16 7.48 -21.44
CA ALA A 58 14.90 7.62 -20.02
C ALA A 58 13.99 8.81 -19.68
N ARG A 59 13.99 9.90 -20.48
CA ARG A 59 13.12 11.06 -20.24
C ARG A 59 11.68 10.71 -20.58
N LEU A 60 11.47 10.05 -21.71
CA LEU A 60 10.14 9.57 -22.12
C LEU A 60 9.55 8.60 -21.09
N ALA A 61 10.36 7.67 -20.57
CA ALA A 61 9.93 6.72 -19.55
C ALA A 61 9.46 7.41 -18.25
N VAL A 62 10.14 8.48 -17.82
CA VAL A 62 9.75 9.26 -16.64
C VAL A 62 8.52 10.11 -16.91
N GLU A 63 8.44 10.75 -18.08
CA GLU A 63 7.31 11.61 -18.47
C GLU A 63 6.00 10.83 -18.60
N LYS A 64 6.07 9.60 -19.14
CA LYS A 64 4.90 8.72 -19.33
C LYS A 64 4.50 7.95 -18.08
N ARG A 65 5.15 8.18 -16.94
CA ARG A 65 4.76 7.53 -15.68
C ARG A 65 3.40 8.04 -15.22
N ASP A 66 2.47 7.12 -15.03
CA ASP A 66 1.17 7.41 -14.43
C ASP A 66 1.35 7.84 -12.96
N LYS A 67 0.99 9.10 -12.70
CA LYS A 67 1.14 9.72 -11.38
C LYS A 67 0.16 9.16 -10.36
N ASP A 68 -1.04 8.78 -10.77
CA ASP A 68 -2.07 8.25 -9.87
C ASP A 68 -1.72 6.83 -9.43
N VAL A 69 -1.21 6.01 -10.36
CA VAL A 69 -0.68 4.67 -10.03
C VAL A 69 0.54 4.78 -9.13
N ALA A 70 1.45 5.72 -9.41
CA ALA A 70 2.63 5.93 -8.58
C ALA A 70 2.27 6.41 -7.16
N ALA A 71 1.32 7.34 -7.04
CA ALA A 71 0.79 7.79 -5.76
C ALA A 71 0.11 6.66 -4.99
N THR A 72 -0.73 5.87 -5.67
CA THR A 72 -1.39 4.69 -5.08
C THR A 72 -0.36 3.66 -4.60
N ALA A 73 0.73 3.46 -5.36
CA ALA A 73 1.81 2.55 -4.98
C ALA A 73 2.60 3.07 -3.77
N ALA A 74 2.87 4.38 -3.69
CA ALA A 74 3.49 4.99 -2.53
C ALA A 74 2.63 4.85 -1.27
N HIS A 75 1.32 5.09 -1.40
CA HIS A 75 0.33 4.87 -0.34
C HIS A 75 0.33 3.43 0.17
N ALA A 76 0.25 2.45 -0.74
CA ALA A 76 0.30 1.03 -0.39
C ALA A 76 1.61 0.61 0.29
N ASN A 77 2.75 1.16 -0.17
CA ASN A 77 4.05 0.87 0.43
C ASN A 77 4.14 1.43 1.86
N ALA A 78 3.68 2.66 2.08
CA ALA A 78 3.68 3.28 3.40
C ALA A 78 2.82 2.51 4.40
N LEU A 79 1.63 2.03 4.00
CA LEU A 79 0.80 1.15 4.83
C LEU A 79 1.52 -0.17 5.18
N LYS A 80 2.22 -0.76 4.22
CA LYS A 80 3.03 -1.96 4.47
C LYS A 80 4.14 -1.68 5.49
N VAL A 81 4.82 -0.55 5.39
CA VAL A 81 5.88 -0.16 6.35
C VAL A 81 5.29 0.10 7.74
N LEU A 82 4.15 0.79 7.85
CA LEU A 82 3.46 0.98 9.12
C LEU A 82 2.96 -0.34 9.75
N ARG A 83 2.54 -1.30 8.93
CA ARG A 83 2.24 -2.65 9.42
C ARG A 83 3.48 -3.30 10.03
N ASN A 84 4.64 -3.19 9.39
CA ASN A 84 5.91 -3.70 9.95
C ASN A 84 6.28 -2.99 11.26
N ALA A 85 6.01 -1.68 11.36
CA ALA A 85 6.15 -0.94 12.61
C ALA A 85 5.27 -1.54 13.73
N GLY A 86 4.02 -1.83 13.41
CA GLY A 86 3.08 -2.47 14.31
C GLY A 86 3.50 -3.86 14.77
N ILE A 87 3.98 -4.70 13.85
CA ILE A 87 4.51 -6.04 14.16
C ILE A 87 5.75 -5.95 15.07
N SER A 88 6.67 -5.03 14.76
CA SER A 88 7.87 -4.83 15.59
C SER A 88 7.49 -4.37 16.99
N TYR A 89 6.52 -3.46 17.11
CA TYR A 89 6.02 -3.00 18.40
C TYR A 89 5.39 -4.14 19.22
N SER A 90 4.57 -5.01 18.60
CA SER A 90 3.95 -6.13 19.30
C SER A 90 4.97 -7.17 19.78
N GLN A 91 6.12 -7.26 19.10
CA GLN A 91 7.27 -8.08 19.51
C GLN A 91 8.16 -7.39 20.56
N GLY A 92 7.80 -6.20 21.03
CA GLY A 92 8.59 -5.42 22.00
C GLY A 92 9.77 -4.65 21.39
N GLN A 93 9.96 -4.70 20.07
CA GLN A 93 11.04 -4.04 19.34
C GLN A 93 10.68 -2.58 19.04
N ARG A 94 10.69 -1.74 20.07
CA ARG A 94 10.24 -0.33 19.99
C ARG A 94 11.07 0.54 19.07
N ASP A 95 12.39 0.44 19.15
CA ASP A 95 13.29 1.26 18.33
C ASP A 95 13.13 0.92 16.84
N GLN A 96 12.97 -0.37 16.54
CA GLN A 96 12.69 -0.83 15.18
C GLN A 96 11.31 -0.35 14.70
N ALA A 97 10.29 -0.38 15.56
CA ALA A 97 8.99 0.19 15.24
C ALA A 97 9.08 1.69 14.91
N ALA A 98 9.84 2.46 15.71
CA ALA A 98 10.06 3.89 15.48
C ALA A 98 10.79 4.15 14.15
N GLN A 99 11.77 3.33 13.79
CA GLN A 99 12.48 3.42 12.50
C GLN A 99 11.51 3.20 11.33
N TYR A 100 10.65 2.19 11.40
CA TYR A 100 9.65 1.96 10.35
C TYR A 100 8.66 3.12 10.22
N VAL A 101 8.21 3.72 11.33
CA VAL A 101 7.33 4.90 11.26
C VAL A 101 8.02 6.05 10.52
N LYS A 102 9.26 6.37 10.90
CA LYS A 102 10.04 7.44 10.24
C LYS A 102 10.27 7.14 8.77
N GLN A 103 10.51 5.88 8.41
CA GLN A 103 10.64 5.45 7.03
C GLN A 103 9.35 5.70 6.26
N ALA A 104 8.19 5.28 6.79
CA ALA A 104 6.90 5.49 6.14
C ALA A 104 6.60 6.98 5.92
N GLU A 105 6.87 7.83 6.92
CA GLU A 105 6.70 9.27 6.78
C GLU A 105 7.63 9.89 5.73
N ALA A 106 8.90 9.51 5.72
CA ALA A 106 9.87 10.03 4.75
C ALA A 106 9.51 9.64 3.32
N GLU A 107 9.09 8.39 3.10
CA GLU A 107 8.64 7.91 1.80
C GLU A 107 7.36 8.62 1.33
N LEU A 108 6.39 8.85 2.23
CA LEU A 108 5.17 9.59 1.90
C LEU A 108 5.42 11.06 1.60
N ARG A 109 6.24 11.76 2.39
CA ARG A 109 6.60 13.15 2.13
C ARG A 109 7.32 13.30 0.79
N LYS A 110 8.18 12.35 0.44
CA LYS A 110 8.82 12.31 -0.87
C LYS A 110 7.81 12.11 -1.99
N ALA A 111 6.87 11.18 -1.82
CA ALA A 111 5.79 10.95 -2.79
C ALA A 111 4.88 12.18 -2.92
N GLU A 112 4.52 12.84 -1.83
CA GLU A 112 3.74 14.08 -1.84
C GLU A 112 4.45 15.22 -2.57
N ALA A 113 5.77 15.36 -2.40
CA ALA A 113 6.56 16.35 -3.13
C ALA A 113 6.63 16.04 -4.65
N GLU A 114 6.59 14.76 -5.03
CA GLU A 114 6.73 14.31 -6.42
C GLU A 114 5.38 14.26 -7.18
N PHE A 115 4.30 13.89 -6.50
CA PHE A 115 2.98 13.64 -7.07
C PHE A 115 1.91 14.66 -6.65
N GLY A 116 2.21 15.49 -5.66
CA GLY A 116 1.27 16.43 -5.05
C GLY A 116 0.57 15.88 -3.81
N PRO A 117 -0.13 16.75 -3.06
CA PRO A 117 -0.88 16.36 -1.87
C PRO A 117 -2.08 15.49 -2.25
N SER A 118 -2.37 14.49 -1.43
CA SER A 118 -3.59 13.69 -1.53
C SER A 118 -4.19 13.46 -0.14
N ASP A 119 -5.51 13.26 -0.08
CA ASP A 119 -6.18 12.96 1.19
C ASP A 119 -5.73 11.60 1.76
N GLU A 120 -5.37 10.67 0.88
CA GLU A 120 -4.80 9.37 1.24
C GLU A 120 -3.42 9.54 1.91
N PHE A 121 -2.57 10.45 1.42
CA PHE A 121 -1.29 10.77 2.08
C PHE A 121 -1.49 11.43 3.44
N LYS A 122 -2.39 12.42 3.53
CA LYS A 122 -2.72 13.09 4.80
C LYS A 122 -3.23 12.10 5.84
N GLN A 123 -4.08 11.16 5.43
CA GLN A 123 -4.59 10.12 6.31
C GLN A 123 -3.45 9.26 6.87
N ILE A 124 -2.58 8.71 6.01
CA ILE A 124 -1.49 7.86 6.51
C ILE A 124 -0.51 8.66 7.37
N LEU A 125 -0.15 9.89 6.98
CA LEU A 125 0.75 10.73 7.78
C LEU A 125 0.14 10.99 9.18
N GLY A 126 -1.16 11.24 9.26
CA GLY A 126 -1.86 11.35 10.54
C GLY A 126 -1.83 10.05 11.34
N GLU A 127 -2.03 8.90 10.69
CA GLU A 127 -1.94 7.58 11.32
C GLU A 127 -0.53 7.28 11.85
N ALA A 128 0.51 7.61 11.08
CA ALA A 128 1.91 7.48 11.44
C ALA A 128 2.27 8.32 12.68
N GLN A 129 1.88 9.60 12.69
CA GLN A 129 2.12 10.51 13.82
C GLN A 129 1.44 10.02 15.10
N VAL A 130 0.20 9.54 15.00
CA VAL A 130 -0.51 9.03 16.18
C VAL A 130 0.11 7.72 16.66
N PHE A 131 0.57 6.86 15.75
CA PHE A 131 1.29 5.65 16.12
C PHE A 131 2.64 5.99 16.77
N GLU A 132 3.40 6.95 16.25
CA GLU A 132 4.65 7.43 16.87
C GLU A 132 4.45 7.88 18.32
N LYS A 133 3.43 8.72 18.56
CA LYS A 133 3.07 9.16 19.92
C LYS A 133 2.76 7.99 20.86
N SER A 134 2.20 6.90 20.31
CA SER A 134 1.86 5.72 21.10
C SER A 134 3.06 4.84 21.45
N LEU A 135 4.17 4.95 20.70
CA LEU A 135 5.42 4.24 21.01
C LEU A 135 6.05 4.71 22.33
N GLN A 136 5.76 5.95 22.75
CA GLN A 136 6.25 6.53 24.00
C GLN A 136 5.60 5.90 25.25
N ALA A 137 4.48 5.18 25.10
CA ALA A 137 3.76 4.57 26.21
C ALA A 137 4.18 3.11 26.47
N PRO A 138 4.22 2.63 27.74
CA PRO A 138 4.36 1.22 28.08
C PRO A 138 3.38 0.34 27.30
N PRO A 139 3.73 -0.87 26.82
CA PRO A 139 2.83 -1.70 26.02
C PRO A 139 1.60 -2.16 26.82
N SER A 140 1.78 -2.30 28.14
CA SER A 140 0.74 -2.61 29.13
C SER A 140 -0.18 -1.44 29.46
N SER A 141 0.11 -0.23 28.99
CA SER A 141 -0.74 0.95 29.23
C SER A 141 -1.94 0.97 28.27
N ALA A 142 -2.99 1.74 28.62
CA ALA A 142 -4.12 1.96 27.73
C ALA A 142 -3.71 2.55 26.36
N ALA A 143 -2.62 3.35 26.33
CA ALA A 143 -2.05 3.87 25.09
C ALA A 143 -1.32 2.78 24.28
N GLY A 144 -0.62 1.86 24.94
CA GLY A 144 -0.02 0.68 24.30
C GLY A 144 -1.05 -0.29 23.75
N ALA A 145 -2.16 -0.52 24.46
CA ALA A 145 -3.29 -1.30 23.96
C ALA A 145 -3.96 -0.66 22.73
N ARG A 146 -4.05 0.67 22.69
CA ARG A 146 -4.52 1.41 21.50
C ARG A 146 -3.53 1.31 20.33
N ALA A 147 -2.23 1.34 20.59
CA ALA A 147 -1.20 1.10 19.58
C ALA A 147 -1.34 -0.30 18.98
N ALA A 148 -1.46 -1.33 19.82
CA ALA A 148 -1.69 -2.72 19.41
C ALA A 148 -2.97 -2.89 18.57
N LYS A 149 -4.07 -2.23 18.94
CA LYS A 149 -5.30 -2.24 18.13
C LYS A 149 -5.12 -1.62 16.74
N ARG A 150 -4.28 -0.58 16.61
CA ARG A 150 -3.98 0.04 15.31
C ARG A 150 -3.15 -0.87 14.42
N VAL A 151 -2.24 -1.68 14.98
CA VAL A 151 -1.56 -2.75 14.23
C VAL A 151 -2.56 -3.64 13.51
N HIS A 152 -3.66 -3.98 14.19
CA HIS A 152 -4.75 -4.77 13.60
C HIS A 152 -5.60 -3.99 12.59
N SER A 153 -5.73 -2.66 12.69
CA SER A 153 -6.43 -1.87 11.65
C SER A 153 -5.61 -1.80 10.36
N PHE A 154 -4.29 -1.62 10.45
CA PHE A 154 -3.39 -1.71 9.28
C PHE A 154 -3.34 -3.11 8.66
N SER A 155 -3.67 -4.15 9.44
CA SER A 155 -3.85 -5.51 8.95
C SER A 155 -5.11 -5.66 8.09
N ASN A 156 -6.20 -4.97 8.45
CA ASN A 156 -7.51 -5.14 7.81
C ASN A 156 -7.74 -4.24 6.58
N THR A 157 -6.99 -3.15 6.42
CA THR A 157 -7.13 -2.24 5.27
C THR A 157 -6.47 -2.74 3.97
N ALA A 158 -5.79 -3.89 3.99
CA ALA A 158 -5.14 -4.47 2.81
C ALA A 158 -5.59 -5.92 2.51
N ARG A 159 -6.81 -6.27 2.90
CA ARG A 159 -7.47 -7.52 2.47
C ARG A 159 -8.47 -7.25 1.36
#